data_AF-A0A936K6N2-F1
#
_entry.id   AF-A0A936K6N2-F1
#
_cell.length_a   1.000
_cell.length_b   1.000
_cell.length_c   1.000
_cell.angle_alpha   90.00
_cell.angle_beta   90.00
_cell.angle_gamma   90.00
#
_symmetry.space_group_name_H-M   'P 1'
#
loop_
_entity.id
_entity.type
_entity.pdbx_description
1 polymer ?
#
loop_
_entity_poly.entity_id
_entity_poly.type
_entity_poly.pdbx_seq_one_letter_code
_entity_poly.pdbx_strand_id
1 'polypeptide(L)'
;MKLRPALTAVALLLAGLACHGPSADASRYPVDTTTIGPGQQLESAPGWYADAVIYHVWVKAFADGAYSDGIGDLPGLQGKLDYLQSLGVNTLWLSPIFECDNKGASMHGYDTTDYYAVNDRFGTKADLKNLIDAVHAKGMRILFDFVPNHTSTKHPWFTNAATRDSWYIWNAGQPAGWGLPWGGGTPQDVWRSGASGYFYTSFSTDTLADLNFYNPAVQAEMQKVQAYWLDRGFDGMRVDAVRYLCEAGPGQQADQPDTHARLRIFRSLLDEYNTGDLHPHPGGDPAKHAAR
;
A
#
# COMPACT_ATOMS: atom_id res chain seq x y z
N MET A 1 -38.59 -66.06 -16.60
CA MET A 1 -38.22 -66.15 -18.02
C MET A 1 -37.29 -64.99 -18.34
N LYS A 2 -36.01 -65.30 -18.63
CA LYS A 2 -35.02 -64.59 -19.48
C LYS A 2 -34.67 -63.13 -19.12
N LEU A 3 -33.43 -62.64 -19.17
CA LEU A 3 -32.08 -63.15 -19.34
C LEU A 3 -31.17 -61.93 -19.02
N ARG A 4 -30.00 -62.11 -18.41
CA ARG A 4 -28.87 -61.16 -18.56
C ARG A 4 -28.05 -61.55 -19.81
N PRO A 5 -27.51 -60.57 -20.55
CA PRO A 5 -26.07 -60.56 -20.87
C PRO A 5 -25.49 -59.14 -20.75
N ALA A 6 -24.37 -58.90 -20.05
CA ALA A 6 -22.97 -59.18 -20.38
C ALA A 6 -22.36 -58.26 -21.46
N LEU A 7 -21.35 -57.50 -21.00
CA LEU A 7 -20.25 -56.79 -21.64
C LEU A 7 -20.14 -56.79 -23.18
N THR A 8 -19.78 -55.63 -23.73
CA THR A 8 -18.64 -55.55 -24.66
C THR A 8 -17.96 -54.18 -24.55
N ALA A 9 -16.69 -54.19 -24.15
CA ALA A 9 -15.75 -53.10 -24.38
C ALA A 9 -15.08 -53.32 -25.74
N VAL A 10 -14.88 -52.27 -26.54
CA VAL A 10 -13.74 -52.17 -27.46
C VAL A 10 -13.32 -50.71 -27.58
N ALA A 11 -12.04 -50.50 -27.31
CA ALA A 11 -11.28 -49.28 -27.44
C ALA A 11 -11.00 -48.92 -28.90
N LEU A 12 -10.74 -47.64 -29.18
CA LEU A 12 -9.85 -47.25 -30.27
C LEU A 12 -8.82 -46.24 -29.77
N LEU A 13 -7.57 -46.52 -30.17
CA LEU A 13 -6.31 -45.93 -29.74
C LEU A 13 -5.97 -44.59 -30.40
N LEU A 14 -5.10 -43.88 -29.66
CA LEU A 14 -4.25 -42.71 -29.93
C LEU A 14 -3.65 -42.52 -31.33
N ALA A 15 -3.54 -41.25 -31.73
CA ALA A 15 -2.32 -40.50 -32.14
C ALA A 15 -2.75 -39.04 -32.38
N GLY A 16 -2.06 -37.94 -32.07
CA GLY A 16 -0.73 -37.59 -31.58
C GLY A 16 -0.56 -36.07 -31.85
N LEU A 17 0.39 -35.45 -31.14
CA LEU A 17 0.91 -34.07 -31.28
C LEU A 17 0.16 -32.90 -30.59
N ALA A 18 0.73 -32.56 -29.43
CA ALA A 18 1.06 -31.23 -28.89
C ALA A 18 0.24 -30.02 -29.34
N CYS A 19 -0.32 -29.28 -28.37
CA CYS A 19 -0.36 -27.82 -28.37
C CYS A 19 -0.65 -27.24 -26.96
N HIS A 20 0.34 -26.50 -26.47
CA HIS A 20 0.27 -25.29 -25.63
C HIS A 20 -0.31 -25.37 -24.21
N GLY A 21 0.57 -25.10 -23.24
CA GLY A 21 0.23 -24.79 -21.86
C GLY A 21 -0.61 -23.52 -21.73
N PRO A 22 -1.14 -23.25 -20.53
CA PRO A 22 -2.17 -22.24 -20.32
C PRO A 22 -1.69 -20.85 -20.74
N SER A 23 -2.52 -20.20 -21.55
CA SER A 23 -2.43 -18.80 -21.95
C SER A 23 -2.29 -17.92 -20.71
N ALA A 24 -1.24 -17.11 -20.70
CA ALA A 24 -1.07 -16.02 -19.74
C ALA A 24 -1.97 -14.86 -20.18
N ASP A 25 -3.21 -14.86 -19.71
CA ASP A 25 -4.13 -13.74 -19.87
C ASP A 25 -4.15 -12.87 -18.60
N ALA A 26 -4.20 -11.58 -18.84
CA ALA A 26 -4.04 -10.51 -17.87
C ALA A 26 -5.30 -10.33 -17.02
N SER A 27 -5.38 -10.99 -15.87
CA SER A 27 -6.24 -10.57 -14.75
C SER A 27 -5.81 -11.21 -13.43
N ARG A 28 -4.72 -10.73 -12.83
CA ARG A 28 -4.47 -10.84 -11.38
C ARG A 28 -4.54 -9.37 -10.93
N TYR A 29 -5.62 -8.82 -10.39
CA TYR A 29 -6.42 -9.24 -9.26
C TYR A 29 -7.80 -8.56 -9.40
N PRO A 30 -8.94 -9.26 -9.38
CA PRO A 30 -10.20 -8.59 -9.12
C PRO A 30 -10.20 -8.19 -7.65
N VAL A 31 -9.96 -6.90 -7.38
CA VAL A 31 -10.27 -6.32 -6.08
C VAL A 31 -11.78 -6.41 -5.92
N ASP A 32 -12.24 -7.24 -4.99
CA ASP A 32 -13.62 -7.23 -4.56
C ASP A 32 -13.87 -5.97 -3.71
N THR A 33 -14.41 -4.92 -4.35
CA THR A 33 -14.87 -3.69 -3.70
C THR A 33 -16.28 -3.83 -3.11
N THR A 34 -16.96 -4.96 -3.30
CA THR A 34 -18.39 -5.12 -2.96
C THR A 34 -18.67 -5.40 -1.49
N THR A 35 -17.63 -5.59 -0.66
CA THR A 35 -17.79 -5.92 0.78
C THR A 35 -17.74 -4.71 1.72
N ILE A 36 -17.60 -3.49 1.22
CA ILE A 36 -17.68 -2.26 2.04
C ILE A 36 -18.87 -1.42 1.57
N GLY A 37 -20.01 -1.62 2.24
CA GLY A 37 -21.17 -0.75 2.07
C GLY A 37 -20.84 0.69 2.49
N PRO A 38 -21.28 1.71 1.74
CA PRO A 38 -21.10 3.10 2.13
C PRO A 38 -21.97 3.43 3.36
N GLY A 39 -21.35 4.00 4.40
CA GLY A 39 -22.10 4.59 5.50
C GLY A 39 -21.46 4.41 6.87
N GLN A 40 -20.36 5.12 7.11
CA GLN A 40 -20.10 5.91 8.32
C GLN A 40 -18.84 6.76 8.05
N GLN A 41 -18.77 7.45 6.90
CA GLN A 41 -17.90 8.62 6.86
C GLN A 41 -18.52 9.58 7.87
N LEU A 42 -17.91 9.71 9.05
CA LEU A 42 -18.04 10.93 9.81
C LEU A 42 -17.71 12.02 8.80
N GLU A 43 -18.72 12.73 8.31
CA GLU A 43 -18.57 13.78 7.31
C GLU A 43 -17.25 14.47 7.60
N SER A 44 -16.38 14.49 6.60
CA SER A 44 -15.06 15.09 6.59
C SER A 44 -15.25 16.60 6.71
N ALA A 45 -15.82 17.01 7.84
CA ALA A 45 -16.15 18.37 8.20
C ALA A 45 -14.84 19.13 8.01
N PRO A 46 -14.81 20.11 7.10
CA PRO A 46 -13.60 20.87 6.83
C PRO A 46 -13.02 21.36 8.16
N GLY A 47 -11.76 21.04 8.41
CA GLY A 47 -11.07 21.48 9.62
C GLY A 47 -11.20 20.57 10.86
N TRP A 48 -11.78 19.37 10.79
CA TRP A 48 -11.85 18.45 11.94
C TRP A 48 -10.49 18.21 12.62
N TYR A 49 -9.41 18.22 11.82
CA TYR A 49 -8.05 18.01 12.28
C TYR A 49 -7.53 19.12 13.21
N ALA A 50 -8.19 20.29 13.25
CA ALA A 50 -7.84 21.38 14.16
C ALA A 50 -8.11 21.04 15.64
N ASP A 51 -9.09 20.17 15.90
CA ASP A 51 -9.49 19.72 17.24
C ASP A 51 -9.06 18.26 17.52
N ALA A 52 -8.18 17.70 16.67
CA ALA A 52 -7.78 16.31 16.78
C ALA A 52 -6.81 16.06 17.95
N VAL A 53 -7.13 15.06 18.76
CA VAL A 53 -6.20 14.42 19.70
C VAL A 53 -5.78 13.10 19.07
N ILE A 54 -4.63 13.13 18.39
CA ILE A 54 -4.12 12.02 17.59
C ILE A 54 -3.27 11.08 18.45
N TYR A 55 -3.57 9.78 18.39
CA TYR A 55 -2.74 8.73 18.99
C TYR A 55 -2.13 7.86 17.89
N HIS A 56 -0.80 7.92 17.75
CA HIS A 56 -0.06 7.08 16.82
C HIS A 56 0.09 5.66 17.38
N VAL A 57 -0.33 4.66 16.59
CA VAL A 57 -0.34 3.25 16.96
C VAL A 57 0.55 2.47 16.01
N TRP A 58 1.59 1.85 16.58
CA TRP A 58 2.30 0.76 15.92
C TRP A 58 1.61 -0.57 16.29
N VAL A 59 0.78 -1.10 15.39
CA VAL A 59 -0.12 -2.23 15.63
C VAL A 59 0.61 -3.42 16.27
N LYS A 60 1.78 -3.79 15.72
CA LYS A 60 2.66 -4.86 16.21
C LYS A 60 2.90 -4.85 17.72
N ALA A 61 2.99 -3.67 18.33
CA ALA A 61 3.42 -3.51 19.72
C ALA A 61 2.30 -3.07 20.66
N PHE A 62 1.07 -2.89 20.17
CA PHE A 62 0.02 -2.25 20.96
C PHE A 62 -0.82 -3.24 21.79
N ALA A 63 -1.46 -4.20 21.13
CA ALA A 63 -2.29 -5.21 21.79
C ALA A 63 -2.42 -6.46 20.92
N ASP A 64 -1.99 -7.60 21.45
CA ASP A 64 -2.21 -8.94 20.87
C ASP A 64 -3.65 -9.38 21.16
N GLY A 65 -4.37 -9.77 20.11
CA GLY A 65 -5.80 -10.01 20.13
C GLY A 65 -6.14 -11.45 19.77
N ALA A 66 -6.94 -11.59 18.70
CA ALA A 66 -7.56 -12.86 18.34
C ALA A 66 -6.55 -13.92 17.86
N TYR A 67 -5.38 -13.49 17.39
CA TYR A 67 -4.35 -14.39 16.89
C TYR A 67 -3.49 -14.94 18.04
N SER A 68 -3.32 -14.18 19.13
CA SER A 68 -2.67 -14.63 20.38
C SER A 68 -1.28 -15.21 20.14
N ASP A 69 -0.53 -14.62 19.21
CA ASP A 69 0.79 -15.11 18.75
C ASP A 69 1.97 -14.27 19.27
N GLY A 70 1.70 -13.33 20.19
CA GLY A 70 2.68 -12.42 20.77
C GLY A 70 2.93 -11.17 19.91
N ILE A 71 2.21 -10.99 18.81
CA ILE A 71 2.24 -9.81 17.95
C ILE A 71 0.92 -9.08 18.08
N GLY A 72 0.97 -7.75 18.23
CA GLY A 72 -0.24 -6.94 18.22
C GLY A 72 -0.93 -6.96 16.86
N ASP A 73 -2.26 -7.03 16.87
CA ASP A 73 -3.11 -7.23 15.70
C ASP A 73 -4.31 -6.27 15.67
N LEU A 74 -5.01 -6.20 14.53
CA LEU A 74 -6.15 -5.28 14.35
C LEU A 74 -7.31 -5.58 15.32
N PRO A 75 -7.71 -6.85 15.57
CA PRO A 75 -8.69 -7.17 16.61
C PRO A 75 -8.25 -6.73 18.03
N GLY A 76 -6.97 -6.86 18.35
CA GLY A 76 -6.38 -6.46 19.62
C GLY A 76 -6.47 -4.95 19.82
N LEU A 77 -6.11 -4.16 18.79
CA LEU A 77 -6.32 -2.71 18.78
C LEU A 77 -7.81 -2.35 18.93
N GLN A 78 -8.70 -3.02 18.20
CA GLN A 78 -10.15 -2.81 18.32
C GLN A 78 -10.63 -3.03 19.76
N GLY A 79 -10.12 -4.06 20.44
CA GLY A 79 -10.42 -4.35 21.85
C GLY A 79 -9.92 -3.30 22.86
N LYS A 80 -9.13 -2.30 22.41
CA LYS A 80 -8.60 -1.21 23.24
C LYS A 80 -9.19 0.15 22.91
N LEU A 81 -10.17 0.24 22.01
CA LEU A 81 -10.79 1.51 21.66
C LEU A 81 -11.46 2.22 22.84
N ASP A 82 -12.05 1.49 23.79
CA ASP A 82 -12.61 2.08 25.03
C ASP A 82 -11.54 2.78 25.86
N TYR A 83 -10.36 2.17 25.99
CA TYR A 83 -9.23 2.76 26.69
C TYR A 83 -8.75 4.04 25.98
N LEU A 84 -8.57 3.98 24.66
CA LEU A 84 -8.13 5.13 23.86
C LEU A 84 -9.14 6.29 23.96
N GLN A 85 -10.42 6.00 23.87
CA GLN A 85 -11.48 7.00 24.04
C GLN A 85 -11.47 7.60 25.45
N SER A 86 -11.22 6.81 26.50
CA SER A 86 -11.13 7.31 27.88
C SER A 86 -9.96 8.27 28.11
N LEU A 87 -8.90 8.19 27.30
CA LEU A 87 -7.79 9.15 27.31
C LEU A 87 -8.13 10.47 26.62
N GLY A 88 -9.29 10.58 25.98
CA GLY A 88 -9.69 11.71 25.15
C GLY A 88 -9.17 11.65 23.71
N VAL A 89 -8.61 10.51 23.28
CA VAL A 89 -8.20 10.30 21.89
C VAL A 89 -9.44 10.31 21.01
N ASN A 90 -9.42 11.13 19.95
CA ASN A 90 -10.49 11.18 18.96
C ASN A 90 -10.01 10.77 17.56
N THR A 91 -8.70 10.53 17.37
CA THR A 91 -8.13 10.16 16.07
C THR A 91 -7.00 9.15 16.27
N LEU A 92 -7.04 8.05 15.53
CA LEU A 92 -5.95 7.08 15.44
C LEU A 92 -5.10 7.36 14.22
N TRP A 93 -3.78 7.27 14.33
CA TRP A 93 -2.88 7.17 13.19
C TRP A 93 -2.18 5.82 13.28
N LEU A 94 -2.41 4.94 12.31
CA LEU A 94 -1.71 3.67 12.25
C LEU A 94 -0.38 3.84 11.52
N SER A 95 0.71 3.28 12.06
CA SER A 95 1.91 2.95 11.27
C SER A 95 1.53 2.06 10.07
N PRO A 96 2.42 1.86 9.06
CA PRO A 96 2.07 1.07 7.88
C PRO A 96 1.51 -0.32 8.22
N ILE A 97 0.32 -0.61 7.71
CA ILE A 97 -0.37 -1.91 7.88
C ILE A 97 -0.29 -2.78 6.63
N PHE A 98 0.39 -2.31 5.58
CA PHE A 98 0.48 -3.00 4.31
C PHE A 98 1.35 -4.24 4.44
N GLU A 99 1.14 -5.18 3.52
CA GLU A 99 2.02 -6.32 3.37
C GLU A 99 3.45 -5.83 3.11
N CYS A 100 4.38 -6.36 3.90
CA CYS A 100 5.78 -5.93 3.91
C CYS A 100 6.72 -7.13 3.96
N ASP A 101 7.99 -6.90 3.62
CA ASP A 101 8.97 -7.98 3.56
C ASP A 101 9.37 -8.49 4.95
N ASN A 102 9.80 -7.60 5.85
CA ASN A 102 10.23 -7.98 7.18
C ASN A 102 9.04 -8.18 8.10
N LYS A 103 8.72 -9.45 8.38
CA LYS A 103 7.66 -9.86 9.32
C LYS A 103 8.16 -10.32 10.69
N GLY A 104 9.44 -10.07 10.98
CA GLY A 104 10.11 -10.52 12.20
C GLY A 104 10.05 -9.50 13.35
N ALA A 105 11.03 -9.57 14.25
CA ALA A 105 11.14 -8.67 15.40
C ALA A 105 11.18 -7.18 15.01
N SER A 106 11.73 -6.87 13.84
CA SER A 106 11.88 -5.51 13.30
C SER A 106 10.78 -5.11 12.30
N MET A 107 9.64 -5.81 12.26
CA MET A 107 8.53 -5.49 11.36
C MET A 107 7.96 -4.09 11.63
N HIS A 108 8.43 -3.11 10.86
CA HIS A 108 8.00 -1.71 10.91
C HIS A 108 7.02 -1.34 9.78
N GLY A 109 6.98 -2.12 8.68
CA GLY A 109 5.99 -2.00 7.61
C GLY A 109 6.32 -1.04 6.46
N TYR A 110 7.45 -0.32 6.54
CA TYR A 110 7.88 0.65 5.51
C TYR A 110 8.54 0.00 4.29
N ASP A 111 8.88 -1.28 4.38
CA ASP A 111 9.34 -2.14 3.30
C ASP A 111 8.17 -2.84 2.60
N THR A 112 7.22 -2.05 2.08
CA THR A 112 5.98 -2.56 1.45
C THR A 112 6.28 -3.45 0.25
N THR A 113 5.62 -4.60 0.17
CA THR A 113 5.68 -5.57 -0.93
C THR A 113 4.35 -5.68 -1.68
N ASP A 114 3.24 -5.31 -1.06
CA ASP A 114 1.92 -5.16 -1.71
C ASP A 114 1.09 -4.08 -0.98
N TYR A 115 0.92 -2.93 -1.64
CA TYR A 115 0.12 -1.81 -1.13
C TYR A 115 -1.38 -2.11 -0.99
N TYR A 116 -1.90 -3.16 -1.61
CA TYR A 116 -3.33 -3.48 -1.62
C TYR A 116 -3.71 -4.62 -0.67
N ALA A 117 -2.71 -5.19 0.03
CA ALA A 117 -2.87 -6.21 1.04
C ALA A 117 -2.63 -5.64 2.45
N VAL A 118 -3.39 -6.14 3.41
CA VAL A 118 -3.08 -5.96 4.84
C VAL A 118 -2.02 -7.00 5.19
N ASN A 119 -1.04 -6.63 6.01
CA ASN A 119 -0.06 -7.56 6.52
C ASN A 119 -0.74 -8.71 7.26
N ASP A 120 -0.47 -9.95 6.84
CA ASP A 120 -1.09 -11.13 7.43
C ASP A 120 -0.81 -11.32 8.93
N ARG A 121 0.22 -10.66 9.48
CA ARG A 121 0.51 -10.61 10.92
C ARG A 121 -0.43 -9.70 11.70
N PHE A 122 -1.07 -8.74 11.04
CA PHE A 122 -2.03 -7.83 11.68
C PHE A 122 -3.47 -8.28 11.51
N GLY A 123 -3.74 -9.16 10.53
CA GLY A 123 -5.02 -9.79 10.31
C GLY A 123 -5.51 -9.66 8.88
N THR A 124 -6.83 -9.69 8.70
CA THR A 124 -7.48 -9.73 7.38
C THR A 124 -8.07 -8.37 6.98
N LYS A 125 -8.49 -8.25 5.71
CA LYS A 125 -9.29 -7.09 5.25
C LYS A 125 -10.61 -6.95 6.01
N ALA A 126 -11.19 -8.07 6.47
CA ALA A 126 -12.41 -8.04 7.29
C ALA A 126 -12.12 -7.49 8.69
N ASP A 127 -11.00 -7.86 9.30
CA ASP A 127 -10.57 -7.31 10.59
C ASP A 127 -10.34 -5.80 10.51
N LEU A 128 -9.72 -5.33 9.43
CA LEU A 128 -9.55 -3.90 9.19
C LEU A 128 -10.89 -3.18 9.06
N LYS A 129 -11.84 -3.74 8.30
CA LYS A 129 -13.18 -3.16 8.17
C LYS A 129 -13.85 -3.05 9.54
N ASN A 130 -13.81 -4.12 10.34
CA ASN A 130 -14.39 -4.14 11.68
C ASN A 130 -13.75 -3.08 12.59
N LEU A 131 -12.43 -2.89 12.51
CA LEU A 131 -11.73 -1.85 13.26
C LEU A 131 -12.20 -0.45 12.84
N ILE A 132 -12.25 -0.16 11.53
CA ILE A 132 -12.70 1.15 11.00
C ILE A 132 -14.14 1.43 11.45
N ASP A 133 -15.06 0.48 11.25
CA ASP A 133 -16.46 0.60 11.69
C ASP A 133 -16.55 0.87 13.21
N ALA A 134 -15.75 0.18 14.02
CA ALA A 134 -15.74 0.34 15.48
C ALA A 134 -15.16 1.68 15.93
N VAL A 135 -14.16 2.20 15.22
CA VAL A 135 -13.60 3.55 15.43
C VAL A 135 -14.67 4.61 15.13
N HIS A 136 -15.33 4.50 13.98
CA HIS A 136 -16.39 5.44 13.58
C HIS A 136 -17.62 5.38 14.50
N ALA A 137 -18.03 4.19 14.95
CA ALA A 137 -19.11 4.02 15.91
C ALA A 137 -18.85 4.72 17.26
N LYS A 138 -17.59 5.02 17.56
CA LYS A 138 -17.16 5.78 18.75
C LYS A 138 -17.01 7.28 18.50
N GLY A 139 -17.34 7.76 17.30
CA GLY A 139 -17.11 9.15 16.90
C GLY A 139 -15.62 9.50 16.78
N MET A 140 -14.76 8.50 16.60
CA MET A 140 -13.33 8.67 16.39
C MET A 140 -12.98 8.55 14.91
N ARG A 141 -11.78 8.99 14.53
CA ARG A 141 -11.26 8.91 13.16
C ARG A 141 -10.04 8.03 13.06
N ILE A 142 -9.68 7.61 11.85
CA ILE A 142 -8.52 6.75 11.60
C ILE A 142 -7.75 7.16 10.35
N LEU A 143 -6.42 7.27 10.50
CA LEU A 143 -5.48 7.62 9.45
C LEU A 143 -4.55 6.43 9.17
N PHE A 144 -4.19 6.24 7.91
CA PHE A 144 -3.14 5.29 7.51
C PHE A 144 -1.82 6.00 7.22
N ASP A 145 -0.72 5.27 7.39
CA ASP A 145 0.60 5.69 6.92
C ASP A 145 0.74 5.36 5.42
N PHE A 146 0.83 6.38 4.58
CA PHE A 146 1.03 6.26 3.15
C PHE A 146 2.51 6.40 2.84
N VAL A 147 3.12 5.36 2.25
CA VAL A 147 4.57 5.29 1.97
C VAL A 147 4.83 5.38 0.45
N PRO A 148 4.75 6.57 -0.17
CA PRO A 148 4.87 6.69 -1.62
C PRO A 148 6.31 6.73 -2.13
N ASN A 149 7.30 6.99 -1.27
CA ASN A 149 8.67 7.26 -1.70
C ASN A 149 9.39 6.02 -2.27
N HIS A 150 9.22 4.87 -1.64
CA HIS A 150 10.00 3.67 -1.93
C HIS A 150 9.15 2.42 -1.69
N THR A 151 9.62 1.30 -2.24
CA THR A 151 9.08 -0.03 -1.93
C THR A 151 10.19 -0.94 -1.44
N SER A 152 9.82 -2.11 -0.91
CA SER A 152 10.78 -3.21 -0.75
C SER A 152 11.39 -3.59 -2.11
N THR A 153 12.66 -3.98 -2.13
CA THR A 153 13.28 -4.63 -3.29
C THR A 153 12.72 -6.02 -3.60
N LYS A 154 11.84 -6.56 -2.75
CA LYS A 154 11.02 -7.74 -3.04
C LYS A 154 9.64 -7.41 -3.62
N HIS A 155 9.27 -6.13 -3.76
CA HIS A 155 8.01 -5.75 -4.37
C HIS A 155 7.96 -6.26 -5.82
N PRO A 156 6.80 -6.76 -6.31
CA PRO A 156 6.64 -7.16 -7.71
C PRO A 156 7.05 -6.12 -8.74
N TRP A 157 6.97 -4.82 -8.42
CA TRP A 157 7.37 -3.75 -9.31
C TRP A 157 8.89 -3.69 -9.48
N PHE A 158 9.66 -3.94 -8.41
CA PHE A 158 11.12 -3.96 -8.45
C PHE A 158 11.67 -5.26 -9.07
N THR A 159 10.95 -6.37 -8.92
CA THR A 159 11.41 -7.67 -9.44
C THR A 159 11.00 -7.91 -10.90
N ASN A 160 9.91 -7.30 -11.38
CA ASN A 160 9.47 -7.40 -12.77
C ASN A 160 10.20 -6.39 -13.67
N ALA A 161 10.94 -6.87 -14.67
CA ALA A 161 11.71 -6.01 -15.59
C ALA A 161 10.87 -4.92 -16.28
N ALA A 162 9.59 -5.19 -16.60
CA ALA A 162 8.73 -4.24 -17.29
C ALA A 162 8.48 -2.95 -16.47
N THR A 163 8.45 -3.07 -15.15
CA THR A 163 8.29 -1.95 -14.21
C THR A 163 9.64 -1.52 -13.65
N ARG A 164 10.48 -2.46 -13.21
CA ARG A 164 11.76 -2.22 -12.52
C ARG A 164 12.59 -1.14 -13.18
N ASP A 165 12.78 -1.25 -14.50
CA ASP A 165 13.73 -0.41 -15.24
C ASP A 165 13.21 1.02 -15.47
N SER A 166 11.93 1.28 -15.24
CA SER A 166 11.31 2.59 -15.45
C SER A 166 10.67 3.20 -14.19
N TRP A 167 10.20 2.38 -13.26
CA TRP A 167 9.52 2.79 -12.03
C TRP A 167 10.48 3.12 -10.89
N TYR A 168 11.75 2.75 -11.02
CA TYR A 168 12.80 3.04 -10.04
C TYR A 168 13.92 3.81 -10.71
N ILE A 169 14.78 4.40 -9.89
CA ILE A 169 15.87 5.26 -10.34
C ILE A 169 17.12 4.39 -10.50
N TRP A 170 17.64 4.31 -11.73
CA TRP A 170 18.81 3.49 -12.07
C TRP A 170 19.95 4.33 -12.65
N ASN A 171 21.18 3.86 -12.44
CA ASN A 171 22.39 4.39 -13.05
C ASN A 171 23.37 3.26 -13.39
N ALA A 172 24.16 3.43 -14.45
CA ALA A 172 25.19 2.46 -14.83
C ALA A 172 26.33 2.35 -13.80
N GLY A 173 26.55 3.40 -12.99
CA GLY A 173 27.52 3.42 -11.91
C GLY A 173 26.99 4.18 -10.70
N GLN A 174 27.89 4.52 -9.78
CA GLN A 174 27.57 5.32 -8.59
C GLN A 174 28.00 6.78 -8.83
N PRO A 175 27.09 7.66 -9.28
CA PRO A 175 27.45 9.01 -9.70
C PRO A 175 28.03 9.85 -8.55
N ALA A 176 29.10 10.59 -8.83
CA ALA A 176 29.74 11.49 -7.87
C ALA A 176 28.79 12.61 -7.41
N GLY A 177 28.99 13.10 -6.18
CA GLY A 177 28.16 14.14 -5.56
C GLY A 177 26.81 13.66 -5.04
N TRP A 178 26.49 12.37 -5.21
CA TRP A 178 25.38 11.74 -4.49
C TRP A 178 25.80 11.33 -3.08
N GLY A 179 24.87 11.48 -2.15
CA GLY A 179 25.02 11.16 -0.74
C GLY A 179 23.65 11.13 -0.08
N LEU A 180 23.62 11.10 1.24
CA LEU A 180 22.38 11.04 2.01
C LEU A 180 21.57 12.33 1.80
N PRO A 181 20.24 12.26 1.63
CA PRO A 181 19.41 13.45 1.40
C PRO A 181 19.46 14.51 2.52
N TRP A 182 19.83 14.10 3.74
CA TRP A 182 20.02 14.99 4.89
C TRP A 182 21.46 15.52 5.05
N GLY A 183 22.31 15.29 4.05
CA GLY A 183 23.70 15.75 4.00
C GLY A 183 24.71 14.68 4.43
N GLY A 184 25.90 14.77 3.84
CA GLY A 184 26.98 13.81 4.04
C GLY A 184 26.78 12.50 3.26
N GLY A 185 27.52 11.47 3.65
CA GLY A 185 27.56 10.19 2.94
C GLY A 185 28.33 10.26 1.62
N THR A 186 28.26 9.15 0.90
CA THR A 186 28.97 8.88 -0.35
C THR A 186 28.02 8.24 -1.35
N PRO A 187 28.39 8.18 -2.65
CA PRO A 187 27.58 7.46 -3.63
C PRO A 187 27.34 5.99 -3.25
N GLN A 188 28.25 5.36 -2.50
CA GLN A 188 28.11 3.98 -2.04
C GLN A 188 26.98 3.79 -1.02
N ASP A 189 26.63 4.83 -0.28
CA ASP A 189 25.56 4.80 0.71
C ASP A 189 24.19 4.73 0.01
N VAL A 190 24.02 5.45 -1.10
CA VAL A 190 22.71 5.65 -1.72
C VAL A 190 22.54 4.98 -3.09
N TRP A 191 23.58 4.36 -3.63
CA TRP A 191 23.52 3.57 -4.86
C TRP A 191 23.91 2.11 -4.59
N ARG A 192 22.96 1.19 -4.73
CA ARG A 192 23.14 -0.24 -4.46
C ARG A 192 23.12 -1.04 -5.75
N SER A 193 23.96 -2.07 -5.83
CA SER A 193 24.01 -2.93 -7.02
C SER A 193 22.70 -3.69 -7.18
N GLY A 194 22.19 -3.76 -8.41
CA GLY A 194 20.97 -4.47 -8.77
C GLY A 194 21.01 -5.01 -10.20
N ALA A 195 19.89 -5.56 -10.66
CA ALA A 195 19.81 -6.23 -11.96
C ALA A 195 20.08 -5.32 -13.17
N SER A 196 19.85 -4.01 -13.03
CA SER A 196 19.94 -3.02 -14.13
C SER A 196 21.03 -1.97 -13.88
N GLY A 197 22.10 -2.35 -13.17
CA GLY A 197 23.18 -1.44 -12.76
C GLY A 197 23.09 -1.15 -11.26
N TYR A 198 23.03 0.13 -10.90
CA TYR A 198 22.84 0.57 -9.51
C TYR A 198 21.49 1.25 -9.37
N PHE A 199 20.70 0.85 -8.37
CA PHE A 199 19.46 1.53 -8.02
C PHE A 199 19.68 2.52 -6.87
N TYR A 200 18.88 3.59 -6.86
CA TYR A 200 18.92 4.60 -5.81
C TYR A 200 18.11 4.18 -4.57
N THR A 201 18.63 4.53 -3.40
CA THR A 201 17.97 4.37 -2.09
C THR A 201 18.27 5.58 -1.22
N SER A 202 17.24 6.30 -0.79
CA SER A 202 17.41 7.46 0.09
C SER A 202 17.85 7.07 1.51
N PHE A 203 17.62 5.82 1.92
CA PHE A 203 17.72 5.36 3.31
C PHE A 203 18.94 4.48 3.59
N SER A 204 19.91 4.48 2.68
CA SER A 204 21.16 3.70 2.83
C SER A 204 20.95 2.21 3.09
N THR A 205 20.01 1.58 2.38
CA THR A 205 19.70 0.15 2.53
C THR A 205 19.53 -0.52 1.16
N ASP A 206 19.84 -1.81 1.06
CA ASP A 206 19.57 -2.61 -0.14
C ASP A 206 18.13 -3.17 -0.18
N THR A 207 17.35 -2.91 0.87
CA THR A 207 15.96 -3.40 0.97
C THR A 207 14.91 -2.40 0.51
N LEU A 208 15.23 -1.10 0.43
CA LEU A 208 14.28 -0.04 0.03
C LEU A 208 14.77 0.65 -1.23
N ALA A 209 14.01 0.53 -2.31
CA ALA A 209 14.30 1.17 -3.59
C ALA A 209 13.34 2.33 -3.83
N ASP A 210 13.89 3.51 -4.11
CA ASP A 210 13.11 4.73 -4.32
C ASP A 210 12.40 4.69 -5.69
N LEU A 211 11.13 5.06 -5.68
CA LEU A 211 10.27 5.14 -6.85
C LEU A 211 10.60 6.41 -7.65
N ASN A 212 10.65 6.27 -8.97
CA ASN A 212 10.89 7.36 -9.89
C ASN A 212 9.60 8.18 -10.11
N PHE A 213 9.42 9.26 -9.35
CA PHE A 213 8.25 10.13 -9.50
C PHE A 213 8.22 10.97 -10.77
N TYR A 214 9.27 10.99 -11.60
CA TYR A 214 9.16 11.56 -12.95
C TYR A 214 8.46 10.62 -13.92
N ASN A 215 8.26 9.34 -13.55
CA ASN A 215 7.48 8.40 -14.34
C ASN A 215 5.97 8.63 -14.09
N PRO A 216 5.17 9.00 -15.11
CA PRO A 216 3.73 9.22 -14.94
C PRO A 216 2.98 7.95 -14.49
N ALA A 217 3.48 6.75 -14.81
CA ALA A 217 2.86 5.50 -14.36
C ALA A 217 2.99 5.32 -12.83
N VAL A 218 4.14 5.70 -12.24
CA VAL A 218 4.34 5.69 -10.79
C VAL A 218 3.39 6.68 -10.11
N GLN A 219 3.29 7.90 -10.66
CA GLN A 219 2.37 8.92 -10.12
C GLN A 219 0.91 8.45 -10.16
N ALA A 220 0.49 7.81 -11.26
CA ALA A 220 -0.85 7.27 -11.39
C ALA A 220 -1.10 6.11 -10.42
N GLU A 221 -0.13 5.20 -10.25
CA GLU A 221 -0.25 4.07 -9.34
C GLU A 221 -0.32 4.50 -7.87
N MET A 222 0.47 5.50 -7.47
CA MET A 222 0.41 6.02 -6.09
C MET A 222 -0.93 6.70 -5.78
N GLN A 223 -1.56 7.35 -6.76
CA GLN A 223 -2.93 7.85 -6.60
C GLN A 223 -3.96 6.72 -6.47
N LYS A 224 -3.80 5.60 -7.19
CA LYS A 224 -4.65 4.41 -7.01
C LYS A 224 -4.53 3.85 -5.61
N VAL A 225 -3.31 3.73 -5.08
CA VAL A 225 -3.07 3.26 -3.71
C VAL A 225 -3.77 4.18 -2.71
N GLN A 226 -3.63 5.50 -2.87
CA GLN A 226 -4.33 6.48 -2.03
C GLN A 226 -5.85 6.29 -2.08
N ALA A 227 -6.46 6.29 -3.27
CA ALA A 227 -7.90 6.12 -3.46
C ALA A 227 -8.40 4.80 -2.85
N TYR A 228 -7.66 3.71 -3.08
CA TYR A 228 -8.02 2.37 -2.60
C TYR A 228 -8.22 2.32 -1.08
N TRP A 229 -7.38 3.02 -0.31
CA TRP A 229 -7.49 3.04 1.16
C TRP A 229 -8.51 4.07 1.65
N LEU A 230 -8.64 5.22 1.00
CA LEU A 230 -9.71 6.18 1.30
C LEU A 230 -11.10 5.56 1.08
N ASP A 231 -11.27 4.78 0.00
CA ASP A 231 -12.51 4.05 -0.28
C ASP A 231 -12.86 3.01 0.79
N ARG A 232 -11.88 2.58 1.60
CA ARG A 232 -12.06 1.62 2.68
C ARG A 232 -12.45 2.25 4.01
N GLY A 233 -12.59 3.58 4.04
CA GLY A 233 -13.10 4.32 5.19
C GLY A 233 -12.02 4.98 6.04
N PHE A 234 -10.76 5.05 5.59
CA PHE A 234 -9.80 5.92 6.26
C PHE A 234 -10.17 7.39 6.10
N ASP A 235 -10.04 8.16 7.17
CA ASP A 235 -10.39 9.59 7.24
C ASP A 235 -9.30 10.52 6.69
N GLY A 236 -8.14 9.95 6.37
CA GLY A 236 -6.99 10.66 5.84
C GLY A 236 -5.71 9.81 5.94
N MET A 237 -4.59 10.45 5.69
CA MET A 237 -3.30 9.78 5.64
C MET A 237 -2.17 10.65 6.15
N ARG A 238 -1.14 10.01 6.69
CA ARG A 238 0.18 10.61 6.89
C ARG A 238 1.04 10.21 5.71
N VAL A 239 1.61 11.18 5.00
CA VAL A 239 2.51 10.90 3.86
C VAL A 239 3.93 10.74 4.42
N ASP A 240 4.53 9.57 4.25
CA ASP A 240 5.90 9.29 4.67
C ASP A 240 6.93 9.90 3.71
N ALA A 241 8.13 10.17 4.24
CA ALA A 241 9.30 10.55 3.45
C ALA A 241 9.06 11.71 2.46
N VAL A 242 8.14 12.62 2.77
CA VAL A 242 7.63 13.64 1.83
C VAL A 242 8.69 14.48 1.14
N ARG A 243 9.83 14.70 1.79
CA ARG A 243 10.91 15.55 1.28
C ARG A 243 11.71 14.87 0.16
N TYR A 244 11.61 13.55 0.02
CA TYR A 244 12.50 12.74 -0.81
C TYR A 244 11.82 12.17 -2.06
N LEU A 245 10.57 12.57 -2.36
CA LEU A 245 9.83 12.00 -3.50
C LEU A 245 10.42 12.30 -4.87
N CYS A 246 11.17 13.39 -5.02
CA CYS A 246 11.72 13.79 -6.32
C CYS A 246 13.16 14.27 -6.16
N GLU A 247 14.05 13.74 -7.00
CA GLU A 247 15.47 14.06 -7.02
C GLU A 247 15.84 14.69 -8.37
N ALA A 248 16.51 15.83 -8.36
CA ALA A 248 16.97 16.50 -9.60
C ALA A 248 18.45 16.21 -9.93
N GLY A 249 19.15 15.48 -9.06
CA GLY A 249 20.54 15.10 -9.24
C GLY A 249 21.41 15.26 -7.98
N PRO A 250 22.75 15.25 -8.14
CA PRO A 250 23.69 15.48 -7.04
C PRO A 250 23.39 16.78 -6.27
N GLY A 251 23.31 16.69 -4.94
CA GLY A 251 22.99 17.82 -4.05
C GLY A 251 21.54 18.30 -4.11
N GLN A 252 20.67 17.60 -4.84
CA GLN A 252 19.27 17.93 -5.08
C GLN A 252 18.37 16.70 -4.87
N GLN A 253 18.66 15.92 -3.82
CA GLN A 253 17.93 14.69 -3.46
C GLN A 253 16.73 14.93 -2.53
N ALA A 254 16.51 16.18 -2.10
CA ALA A 254 15.41 16.53 -1.21
C ALA A 254 14.82 17.89 -1.58
N ASP A 255 13.59 18.14 -1.14
CA ASP A 255 12.91 19.45 -1.17
C ASP A 255 12.79 20.07 -2.56
N GLN A 256 12.63 19.24 -3.60
CA GLN A 256 12.50 19.73 -4.95
C GLN A 256 11.14 20.41 -5.17
N PRO A 257 11.04 21.46 -6.01
CA PRO A 257 9.75 22.07 -6.34
C PRO A 257 8.72 21.07 -6.87
N ASP A 258 9.18 20.05 -7.61
CA ASP A 258 8.32 18.99 -8.14
C ASP A 258 7.73 18.10 -7.05
N THR A 259 8.41 17.94 -5.91
CA THR A 259 7.87 17.27 -4.71
C THR A 259 6.60 17.96 -4.24
N HIS A 260 6.61 19.30 -4.14
CA HIS A 260 5.40 20.06 -3.79
C HIS A 260 4.29 19.89 -4.83
N ALA A 261 4.63 19.79 -6.12
CA ALA A 261 3.64 19.51 -7.16
C ALA A 261 3.00 18.13 -6.98
N ARG A 262 3.77 17.09 -6.64
CA ARG A 262 3.22 15.75 -6.32
C ARG A 262 2.33 15.77 -5.08
N LEU A 263 2.75 16.47 -4.02
CA LEU A 263 1.95 16.59 -2.81
C LEU A 263 0.61 17.30 -3.03
N ARG A 264 0.55 18.29 -3.95
CA ARG A 264 -0.72 18.92 -4.34
C ARG A 264 -1.67 17.96 -5.03
N ILE A 265 -1.16 17.02 -5.83
CA ILE A 265 -1.99 15.98 -6.47
C ILE A 265 -2.62 15.08 -5.41
N PHE A 266 -1.82 14.61 -4.44
CA PHE A 266 -2.35 13.84 -3.31
C PHE A 266 -3.38 14.64 -2.50
N ARG A 267 -3.16 15.94 -2.31
CA ARG A 267 -4.11 16.81 -1.63
C ARG A 267 -5.43 16.96 -2.41
N SER A 268 -5.37 17.18 -3.72
CA SER A 268 -6.56 17.29 -4.57
C SER A 268 -7.46 16.06 -4.44
N LEU A 269 -6.87 14.86 -4.48
CA LEU A 269 -7.64 13.63 -4.28
C LEU A 269 -8.31 13.61 -2.90
N LEU A 270 -7.60 13.97 -1.83
CA LEU A 270 -8.20 14.04 -0.49
C LEU A 270 -9.33 15.09 -0.40
N ASP A 271 -9.24 16.20 -1.12
CA ASP A 271 -10.29 17.23 -1.17
C ASP A 271 -11.59 16.74 -1.83
N GLU A 272 -11.48 15.90 -2.86
CA GLU A 272 -12.65 15.25 -3.47
C GLU A 272 -13.36 14.32 -2.48
N TYR A 273 -12.61 13.53 -1.72
CA TYR A 273 -13.16 12.70 -0.63
C TYR A 273 -13.74 13.53 0.53
N ASN A 274 -13.23 14.74 0.75
CA ASN A 274 -13.73 15.63 1.80
C ASN A 274 -15.04 16.33 1.42
N THR A 275 -15.21 16.65 0.14
CA THR A 275 -16.38 17.36 -0.36
C THR A 275 -17.48 16.43 -0.85
N GLY A 276 -17.16 15.15 -1.06
CA GLY A 276 -18.04 14.17 -1.70
C GLY A 276 -18.20 14.38 -3.21
N ASP A 277 -17.42 15.29 -3.81
CA ASP A 277 -17.35 15.53 -5.25
C ASP A 277 -16.28 14.61 -5.86
N LEU A 278 -16.54 13.31 -5.81
CA LEU A 278 -15.61 12.27 -6.24
C LEU A 278 -15.62 12.12 -7.77
N HIS A 279 -14.59 12.60 -8.44
CA HIS A 279 -14.40 12.31 -9.86
C HIS A 279 -13.89 10.87 -10.07
N PRO A 280 -14.06 10.27 -11.26
CA PRO A 280 -13.51 8.94 -11.54
C PRO A 280 -11.99 8.92 -11.45
N HIS A 281 -11.47 8.14 -10.49
CA HIS A 281 -10.04 7.87 -10.35
C HIS A 281 -9.72 6.42 -10.72
N PRO A 282 -8.58 6.17 -11.39
CA PRO A 282 -8.05 4.81 -11.45
C PRO A 282 -7.93 4.24 -10.03
N GLY A 283 -8.37 3.00 -9.81
CA GLY A 283 -8.27 2.32 -8.50
C GLY A 283 -9.35 2.69 -7.48
N GLY A 284 -10.12 3.74 -7.74
CA GLY A 284 -11.32 4.07 -6.96
C GLY A 284 -12.50 3.16 -7.31
N ASP A 285 -13.40 2.94 -6.35
CA ASP A 285 -14.62 2.13 -6.52
C ASP A 285 -15.58 2.77 -7.54
N PRO A 286 -15.76 2.20 -8.75
CA PRO A 286 -16.57 2.82 -9.79
C PRO A 286 -18.01 3.11 -9.34
N ALA A 287 -18.56 2.34 -8.39
CA ALA A 287 -19.89 2.58 -7.86
C ALA A 287 -20.00 3.88 -7.05
N LYS A 288 -18.90 4.33 -6.42
CA LYS A 288 -18.81 5.61 -5.70
C LYS A 288 -18.54 6.80 -6.62
N HIS A 289 -17.84 6.55 -7.72
CA HIS A 289 -17.46 7.59 -8.69
C HIS A 289 -18.46 7.76 -9.86
N ALA A 290 -19.39 6.82 -10.06
CA ALA A 290 -20.41 6.87 -11.11
C ALA A 290 -21.75 7.47 -10.65
N ALA A 291 -21.92 7.71 -9.35
CA ALA A 291 -23.16 8.21 -8.77
C ALA A 291 -23.16 9.75 -8.66
N ARG A 292 -23.04 10.45 -9.80
CA ARG A 292 -23.50 11.83 -10.03
C ARG A 292 -23.42 12.20 -11.52
#